data_AF-A0A941ZQ84-F1
#
_entry.id   AF-A0A941ZQ84-F1
#
_cell.length_a   1.000
_cell.length_b   1.000
_cell.length_c   1.000
_cell.angle_alpha   90.00
_cell.angle_beta   90.00
_cell.angle_gamma   90.00
#
_symmetry.space_group_name_H-M   'P 1'
#
loop_
_entity.id
_entity.type
_entity.pdbx_description
1 polymer ?
#
loop_
_entity_poly.entity_id
_entity_poly.type
_entity_poly.pdbx_seq_one_letter_code
_entity_poly.pdbx_strand_id
1 'polypeptide(L)'
;MPTIKQALISVSDKAGVVEFARGLAGFGVALLSTGGTAKLLRDAGLKVTEVAEYTGFPEMLDGRVKTLHPRIHAGLLARRDVPEHVAAMQQAGFTGIDLVVVNLYPFTETIARLGCTLPEAIENIDIGGPAMVRSAAKNYAHVAVVTDPGDYAGLLNEMDSTSGALGADTRFRLACKAFSHTAAYDGAISNYLTALQPDGRAALFPARLNLQLDCVQTLRYGENPHQHAAFYRDLSPAPGSLAAYRQRQGKELSYNN
;
A
#
# COMPACT_ATOMS: atom_id res chain seq x y z
N MET A 1 -23.28 0.01 3.13
CA MET A 1 -21.81 -0.17 3.10
C MET A 1 -21.50 -1.21 2.03
N PRO A 2 -20.52 -1.01 1.14
CA PRO A 2 -20.19 -2.01 0.13
C PRO A 2 -19.64 -3.27 0.82
N THR A 3 -20.32 -4.41 0.61
CA THR A 3 -19.82 -5.73 0.99
C THR A 3 -18.66 -6.11 0.08
N ILE A 4 -17.60 -6.65 0.66
CA ILE A 4 -16.45 -7.16 -0.10
C ILE A 4 -16.86 -8.48 -0.75
N LYS A 5 -16.84 -8.56 -2.08
CA LYS A 5 -17.17 -9.77 -2.86
C LYS A 5 -15.97 -10.27 -3.66
N GLN A 6 -15.06 -9.39 -4.05
CA GLN A 6 -13.86 -9.74 -4.80
C GLN A 6 -12.64 -8.96 -4.29
N ALA A 7 -11.56 -9.67 -3.98
CA ALA A 7 -10.30 -9.11 -3.51
C ALA A 7 -9.16 -9.43 -4.49
N LEU A 8 -8.35 -8.42 -4.83
CA LEU A 8 -7.10 -8.58 -5.58
C LEU A 8 -5.92 -8.49 -4.64
N ILE A 9 -5.18 -9.60 -4.49
CA ILE A 9 -4.04 -9.73 -3.58
C ILE A 9 -2.75 -9.86 -4.39
N SER A 10 -1.87 -8.86 -4.31
CA SER A 10 -0.56 -8.85 -4.96
C SER A 10 0.47 -8.23 -4.03
N VAL A 11 1.06 -9.05 -3.18
CA VAL A 11 2.02 -8.63 -2.14
C VAL A 11 3.42 -9.14 -2.44
N SER A 12 4.45 -8.40 -2.06
CA SER A 12 5.85 -8.83 -2.00
C SER A 12 6.15 -9.46 -0.65
N ASP A 13 5.84 -8.76 0.44
CA ASP A 13 5.88 -9.32 1.79
C ASP A 13 4.66 -10.22 2.02
N LYS A 14 4.93 -11.48 2.40
CA LYS A 14 3.91 -12.52 2.59
C LYS A 14 3.42 -12.64 4.03
N ALA A 15 3.90 -11.80 4.95
CA ALA A 15 3.48 -11.85 6.35
C ALA A 15 1.96 -11.80 6.50
N GLY A 16 1.38 -12.81 7.14
CA GLY A 16 -0.05 -12.90 7.47
C GLY A 16 -1.01 -13.00 6.28
N VAL A 17 -0.53 -13.06 5.03
CA VAL A 17 -1.39 -12.97 3.85
C VAL A 17 -2.29 -14.21 3.68
N VAL A 18 -1.81 -15.38 4.10
CA VAL A 18 -2.56 -16.63 3.99
C VAL A 18 -3.73 -16.62 4.97
N GLU A 19 -3.50 -16.22 6.21
CA GLU A 19 -4.50 -16.08 7.26
C GLU A 19 -5.55 -15.04 6.86
N PHE A 20 -5.09 -13.90 6.32
CA PHE A 20 -5.99 -12.86 5.84
C PHE A 20 -6.88 -13.36 4.68
N ALA A 21 -6.28 -14.02 3.69
CA ALA A 21 -7.01 -14.59 2.56
C ALA A 21 -7.99 -15.71 2.97
N ARG A 22 -7.65 -16.52 3.98
CA ARG A 22 -8.59 -17.49 4.57
C ARG A 22 -9.79 -16.78 5.22
N GLY A 23 -9.54 -15.71 5.97
CA GLY A 23 -10.60 -14.89 6.55
C GLY A 23 -11.55 -14.34 5.48
N LEU A 24 -10.99 -13.74 4.42
CA LEU A 24 -11.76 -13.26 3.26
C LEU A 24 -12.58 -14.38 2.60
N ALA A 25 -11.96 -15.54 2.35
CA ALA A 25 -12.65 -16.69 1.77
C ALA A 25 -13.80 -17.21 2.66
N GLY A 26 -13.67 -17.10 3.99
CA GLY A 26 -14.74 -17.41 4.94
C GLY A 26 -16.00 -16.55 4.77
N PHE A 27 -15.84 -15.31 4.28
CA PHE A 27 -16.95 -14.42 3.89
C PHE A 27 -17.44 -14.66 2.44
N GLY A 28 -16.91 -15.67 1.75
CA GLY A 28 -17.25 -15.94 0.35
C GLY A 28 -16.60 -14.98 -0.65
N VAL A 29 -15.55 -14.26 -0.26
CA VAL A 29 -14.83 -13.33 -1.15
C VAL A 29 -14.08 -14.11 -2.22
N ALA A 30 -14.30 -13.77 -3.50
CA ALA A 30 -13.51 -14.29 -4.61
C ALA A 30 -12.10 -13.68 -4.59
N LEU A 31 -11.08 -14.54 -4.67
CA LEU A 31 -9.67 -14.13 -4.60
C LEU A 31 -9.05 -14.08 -6.00
N LEU A 32 -8.57 -12.91 -6.40
CA LEU A 32 -7.69 -12.68 -7.54
C LEU A 32 -6.26 -12.50 -7.03
N SER A 33 -5.27 -13.09 -7.69
CA SER A 33 -3.88 -12.92 -7.28
C SER A 33 -2.87 -13.08 -8.41
N THR A 34 -1.63 -12.64 -8.19
CA THR A 34 -0.53 -12.66 -9.17
C THR A 34 0.54 -13.68 -8.80
N GLY A 35 1.09 -14.36 -9.81
CA GLY A 35 2.32 -15.17 -9.75
C GLY A 35 2.55 -15.92 -8.45
N GLY A 36 3.63 -15.58 -7.74
CA GLY A 36 4.03 -16.22 -6.49
C GLY A 36 3.03 -16.08 -5.34
N THR A 37 2.24 -15.01 -5.29
CA THR A 37 1.17 -14.86 -4.29
C THR A 37 0.04 -15.83 -4.57
N ALA A 38 -0.36 -15.96 -5.84
CA ALA A 38 -1.42 -16.88 -6.24
C ALA A 38 -1.03 -18.34 -5.94
N LYS A 39 0.23 -18.70 -6.21
CA LYS A 39 0.80 -20.01 -5.84
C LYS A 39 0.73 -20.25 -4.33
N LEU A 40 1.24 -19.32 -3.52
CA LEU A 40 1.22 -19.44 -2.05
C LEU A 40 -0.20 -19.69 -1.51
N LEU A 41 -1.18 -18.94 -2.01
CA LEU A 41 -2.57 -19.07 -1.56
C LEU A 41 -3.18 -20.42 -2.00
N ARG A 42 -2.87 -20.92 -3.20
CA ARG A 42 -3.30 -22.25 -3.65
C ARG A 42 -2.66 -23.38 -2.85
N ASP A 43 -1.37 -23.26 -2.54
CA ASP A 43 -0.66 -24.24 -1.72
C ASP A 43 -1.27 -24.31 -0.30
N ALA A 44 -1.89 -23.22 0.16
CA ALA A 44 -2.69 -23.18 1.38
C ALA A 44 -4.13 -23.72 1.23
N GLY A 45 -4.53 -24.22 0.04
CA GLY A 45 -5.83 -24.79 -0.24
C GLY A 45 -6.94 -23.77 -0.55
N LEU A 46 -6.59 -22.52 -0.86
CA LEU A 46 -7.57 -21.50 -1.24
C LEU A 46 -7.87 -21.53 -2.74
N LYS A 47 -9.13 -21.29 -3.09
CA LYS A 47 -9.54 -21.07 -4.49
C LYS A 47 -9.12 -19.66 -4.91
N VAL A 48 -8.20 -19.57 -5.87
CA VAL A 48 -7.66 -18.30 -6.37
C VAL A 48 -7.62 -18.31 -7.89
N THR A 49 -8.20 -17.29 -8.50
CA THR A 49 -8.11 -17.02 -9.93
C THR A 49 -6.84 -16.20 -10.20
N GLU A 50 -6.04 -16.60 -11.19
CA GLU A 50 -4.87 -15.81 -11.57
C GLU A 50 -5.28 -14.53 -12.28
N VAL A 51 -4.50 -13.46 -12.09
CA VAL A 51 -4.68 -12.23 -12.86
C VAL A 51 -4.55 -12.51 -14.37
N ALA A 52 -3.66 -13.39 -14.81
CA ALA A 52 -3.53 -13.74 -16.24
C ALA A 52 -4.80 -14.41 -16.80
N GLU A 53 -5.40 -15.32 -16.03
CA GLU A 53 -6.71 -15.93 -16.35
C GLU A 53 -7.82 -14.87 -16.36
N TYR A 54 -7.82 -13.99 -15.35
CA TYR A 54 -8.79 -12.92 -15.21
C TYR A 54 -8.70 -11.92 -16.36
N THR A 55 -7.50 -11.52 -16.81
CA THR A 55 -7.33 -10.54 -17.89
C THR A 55 -7.40 -11.17 -19.27
N GLY A 56 -7.10 -12.47 -19.39
CA GLY A 56 -6.87 -13.13 -20.68
C GLY A 56 -5.54 -12.73 -21.31
N PHE A 57 -4.64 -12.07 -20.57
CA PHE A 57 -3.35 -11.61 -21.05
C PHE A 57 -2.21 -12.31 -20.28
N PRO A 58 -1.26 -12.96 -20.97
CA PRO A 58 -0.18 -13.68 -20.31
C PRO A 58 0.81 -12.73 -19.62
N GLU A 59 1.60 -13.27 -18.70
CA GLU A 59 2.73 -12.53 -18.14
C GLU A 59 3.79 -12.27 -19.23
N MET A 60 4.29 -11.04 -19.31
CA MET A 60 5.27 -10.60 -20.30
C MET A 60 6.30 -9.66 -19.66
N LEU A 61 7.47 -9.52 -20.31
CA LEU A 61 8.56 -8.62 -19.90
C LEU A 61 8.99 -8.86 -18.45
N ASP A 62 9.22 -10.13 -18.10
CA ASP A 62 9.64 -10.56 -16.76
C ASP A 62 8.71 -10.07 -15.63
N GLY A 63 7.40 -10.00 -15.93
CA GLY A 63 6.38 -9.62 -14.96
C GLY A 63 6.16 -8.12 -14.78
N ARG A 64 6.83 -7.27 -15.58
CA ARG A 64 6.69 -5.80 -15.53
C ARG A 64 5.29 -5.30 -15.85
N VAL A 65 4.53 -6.03 -16.66
CA VAL A 65 3.21 -5.58 -17.19
C VAL A 65 2.06 -6.52 -16.84
N LYS A 66 2.12 -7.20 -15.69
CA LYS A 66 1.11 -8.19 -15.27
C LYS A 66 -0.26 -7.60 -14.90
N THR A 67 -0.30 -6.43 -14.28
CA THR A 67 -1.55 -5.84 -13.71
C THR A 67 -1.98 -4.54 -14.38
N LEU A 68 -1.17 -4.00 -15.29
CA LEU A 68 -1.43 -2.77 -16.04
C LEU A 68 -2.44 -3.04 -17.19
N HIS A 69 -3.63 -3.49 -16.82
CA HIS A 69 -4.66 -3.92 -17.76
C HIS A 69 -5.99 -3.19 -17.50
N PRO A 70 -6.72 -2.77 -18.55
CA PRO A 70 -8.02 -2.07 -18.40
C PRO A 70 -9.02 -2.85 -17.55
N ARG A 71 -9.09 -4.18 -17.67
CA ARG A 71 -10.00 -5.01 -16.86
C ARG A 71 -9.73 -4.88 -15.35
N ILE A 72 -8.46 -4.78 -14.94
CA ILE A 72 -8.09 -4.56 -13.53
C ILE A 72 -8.44 -3.14 -13.13
N HIS A 73 -7.93 -2.14 -13.85
CA HIS A 73 -8.11 -0.74 -13.45
C HIS A 73 -9.55 -0.25 -13.58
N ALA A 74 -10.35 -0.75 -14.52
CA ALA A 74 -11.77 -0.48 -14.60
C ALA A 74 -12.52 -1.09 -13.41
N GLY A 75 -12.15 -2.32 -13.00
CA GLY A 75 -12.67 -2.94 -11.77
C GLY A 75 -12.37 -2.12 -10.50
N LEU A 76 -11.26 -1.36 -10.49
CA LEU A 76 -10.85 -0.49 -9.38
C LEU A 76 -11.42 0.92 -9.47
N LEU A 77 -11.52 1.51 -10.65
CA LEU A 77 -11.83 2.93 -10.86
C LEU A 77 -13.29 3.20 -11.23
N ALA A 78 -14.06 2.19 -11.63
CA ALA A 78 -15.46 2.38 -11.93
C ALA A 78 -16.20 2.89 -10.68
N ARG A 79 -16.81 4.05 -10.82
CA ARG A 79 -17.71 4.62 -9.82
C ARG A 79 -19.04 3.88 -9.88
N ARG A 80 -19.43 3.27 -8.78
CA ARG A 80 -20.64 2.42 -8.72
C ARG A 80 -21.92 3.23 -8.53
N ASP A 81 -21.76 4.51 -8.22
CA ASP A 81 -22.80 5.52 -8.09
C ASP A 81 -23.05 6.29 -9.41
N VAL A 82 -22.32 5.97 -10.48
CA VAL A 82 -22.48 6.60 -11.82
C VAL A 82 -23.03 5.55 -12.80
N PRO A 83 -24.31 5.66 -13.23
CA PRO A 83 -24.94 4.66 -14.10
C PRO A 83 -24.17 4.37 -15.38
N GLU A 84 -23.53 5.38 -15.98
CA GLU A 84 -22.75 5.26 -17.21
C GLU A 84 -21.51 4.37 -17.01
N HIS A 85 -20.86 4.47 -15.84
CA HIS A 85 -19.72 3.60 -15.51
C HIS A 85 -20.16 2.16 -15.31
N VAL A 86 -21.30 1.94 -14.66
CA VAL A 86 -21.88 0.60 -14.46
C VAL A 86 -22.24 -0.04 -15.80
N ALA A 87 -22.88 0.72 -16.70
CA ALA A 87 -23.21 0.26 -18.04
C ALA A 87 -21.96 -0.10 -18.86
N ALA A 88 -20.92 0.75 -18.82
CA ALA A 88 -19.66 0.49 -19.51
C ALA A 88 -18.96 -0.79 -18.99
N MET A 89 -18.94 -1.01 -17.67
CA MET A 89 -18.41 -2.24 -17.06
C MET A 89 -19.16 -3.48 -17.53
N GLN A 90 -20.50 -3.42 -17.58
CA GLN A 90 -21.33 -4.53 -18.05
C GLN A 90 -21.11 -4.84 -19.53
N GLN A 91 -21.08 -3.81 -20.39
CA GLN A 91 -20.81 -3.96 -21.82
C GLN A 91 -19.43 -4.58 -22.10
N ALA A 92 -18.43 -4.22 -21.30
CA ALA A 92 -17.09 -4.79 -21.41
C ALA A 92 -16.94 -6.17 -20.77
N GLY A 93 -17.97 -6.69 -20.07
CA GLY A 93 -17.90 -7.96 -19.33
C GLY A 93 -16.93 -7.91 -18.13
N PHE A 94 -16.74 -6.72 -17.55
CA PHE A 94 -15.83 -6.50 -16.43
C PHE A 94 -16.58 -6.56 -15.10
N THR A 95 -15.90 -7.06 -14.06
CA THR A 95 -16.41 -7.12 -12.70
C THR A 95 -15.70 -6.12 -11.79
N GLY A 96 -16.40 -5.63 -10.76
CA GLY A 96 -15.79 -4.76 -9.77
C GLY A 96 -14.81 -5.51 -8.87
N ILE A 97 -13.79 -4.81 -8.39
CA ILE A 97 -12.89 -5.27 -7.32
C ILE A 97 -13.22 -4.40 -6.10
N ASP A 98 -13.49 -5.03 -4.96
CA ASP A 98 -13.93 -4.35 -3.73
C ASP A 98 -12.78 -4.09 -2.76
N LEU A 99 -11.75 -4.94 -2.80
CA LEU A 99 -10.59 -4.89 -1.93
C LEU A 99 -9.32 -5.12 -2.75
N VAL A 100 -8.32 -4.28 -2.53
CA VAL A 100 -6.95 -4.47 -3.05
C VAL A 100 -6.00 -4.61 -1.89
N VAL A 101 -5.16 -5.64 -1.93
CA VAL A 101 -4.12 -5.91 -0.94
C VAL A 101 -2.79 -5.92 -1.66
N VAL A 102 -2.02 -4.84 -1.51
CA VAL A 102 -0.77 -4.62 -2.24
C VAL A 102 0.23 -3.96 -1.31
N ASN A 103 1.32 -4.66 -1.01
CA ASN A 103 2.56 -4.04 -0.53
C ASN A 103 3.59 -4.07 -1.67
N LEU A 104 4.36 -2.98 -1.77
CA LEU A 104 5.24 -2.71 -2.90
C LEU A 104 6.51 -3.55 -2.83
N TYR A 105 7.30 -3.56 -3.91
CA TYR A 105 8.63 -4.16 -3.89
C TYR A 105 9.50 -3.46 -2.84
N PRO A 106 10.38 -4.18 -2.12
CA PRO A 106 11.14 -3.63 -1.01
C PRO A 106 12.33 -2.79 -1.52
N PHE A 107 12.03 -1.68 -2.19
CA PHE A 107 13.02 -0.81 -2.83
C PHE A 107 13.99 -0.23 -1.79
N THR A 108 13.47 0.25 -0.66
CA THR A 108 14.24 0.81 0.45
C THR A 108 15.23 -0.20 1.03
N GLU A 109 14.81 -1.45 1.21
CA GLU A 109 15.65 -2.54 1.68
C GLU A 109 16.69 -2.93 0.63
N THR A 110 16.29 -2.91 -0.65
CA THR A 110 17.18 -3.22 -1.77
C THR A 110 18.34 -2.23 -1.85
N ILE A 111 18.06 -0.92 -1.80
CA ILE A 111 19.10 0.12 -1.87
C ILE A 111 19.93 0.23 -0.58
N ALA A 112 19.42 -0.28 0.54
CA ALA A 112 20.16 -0.35 1.80
C ALA A 112 21.19 -1.50 1.83
N ARG A 113 21.08 -2.49 0.93
CA ARG A 113 22.03 -3.60 0.84
C ARG A 113 23.40 -3.11 0.35
N LEU A 114 24.45 -3.53 1.06
CA LEU A 114 25.83 -3.24 0.66
C LEU A 114 26.10 -3.77 -0.76
N GLY A 115 26.59 -2.89 -1.64
CA GLY A 115 26.92 -3.24 -3.02
C GLY A 115 25.73 -3.27 -3.99
N CYS A 116 24.55 -2.78 -3.58
CA CYS A 116 23.42 -2.61 -4.49
C CYS A 116 23.82 -1.74 -5.69
N THR A 117 23.62 -2.28 -6.89
CA THR A 117 23.94 -1.62 -8.16
C THR A 117 22.72 -0.85 -8.69
N LEU A 118 22.97 0.15 -9.55
CA LEU A 118 21.87 0.88 -10.20
C LEU A 118 20.91 -0.06 -10.98
N PRO A 119 21.38 -1.03 -11.79
CA PRO A 119 20.48 -1.98 -12.44
C PRO A 119 19.59 -2.75 -11.44
N GLU A 120 20.16 -3.24 -10.35
CA GLU A 120 19.38 -3.94 -9.31
C GLU A 120 18.33 -3.02 -8.67
N ALA A 121 18.67 -1.76 -8.41
CA ALA A 121 17.72 -0.78 -7.90
C ALA A 121 16.59 -0.51 -8.90
N ILE A 122 16.91 -0.33 -10.19
CA ILE A 122 15.93 -0.10 -11.26
C ILE A 122 14.96 -1.28 -11.42
N GLU A 123 15.45 -2.52 -11.34
CA GLU A 123 14.58 -3.72 -11.39
C GLU A 123 13.62 -3.81 -10.20
N ASN A 124 13.97 -3.19 -9.07
CA ASN A 124 13.13 -3.19 -7.86
C ASN A 124 12.17 -1.99 -7.78
N ILE A 125 12.06 -1.18 -8.84
CA ILE A 125 11.02 -0.15 -8.96
C ILE A 125 9.73 -0.80 -9.44
N ASP A 126 8.73 -0.84 -8.57
CA ASP A 126 7.41 -1.36 -8.87
C ASP A 126 6.57 -0.33 -9.63
N ILE A 127 5.95 -0.76 -10.72
CA ILE A 127 5.06 0.06 -11.56
C ILE A 127 3.60 -0.33 -11.32
N GLY A 128 3.32 -1.63 -11.34
CA GLY A 128 1.97 -2.16 -11.22
C GLY A 128 1.39 -1.96 -9.82
N GLY A 129 2.21 -2.16 -8.78
CA GLY A 129 1.82 -1.97 -7.38
C GLY A 129 1.30 -0.55 -7.11
N PRO A 130 2.11 0.52 -7.32
CA PRO A 130 1.67 1.88 -7.09
C PRO A 130 0.47 2.28 -7.95
N ALA A 131 0.39 1.79 -9.20
CA ALA A 131 -0.75 2.05 -10.07
C ALA A 131 -2.06 1.48 -9.49
N MET A 132 -2.04 0.24 -8.99
CA MET A 132 -3.21 -0.39 -8.35
C MET A 132 -3.57 0.29 -7.03
N VAL A 133 -2.58 0.56 -6.16
CA VAL A 133 -2.77 1.23 -4.87
C VAL A 133 -3.44 2.59 -5.06
N ARG A 134 -2.91 3.41 -5.98
CA ARG A 134 -3.48 4.74 -6.28
C ARG A 134 -4.86 4.66 -6.92
N SER A 135 -5.09 3.66 -7.78
CA SER A 135 -6.41 3.45 -8.40
C SER A 135 -7.49 3.13 -7.36
N ALA A 136 -7.20 2.20 -6.45
CA ALA A 136 -8.09 1.83 -5.37
C ALA A 136 -8.30 2.98 -4.37
N ALA A 137 -7.22 3.65 -3.95
CA ALA A 137 -7.27 4.79 -3.04
C ALA A 137 -8.08 5.98 -3.61
N LYS A 138 -7.95 6.26 -4.91
CA LYS A 138 -8.76 7.28 -5.60
C LYS A 138 -10.25 6.98 -5.53
N ASN A 139 -10.63 5.69 -5.61
CA ASN A 139 -12.01 5.24 -5.60
C ASN A 139 -12.46 4.67 -4.24
N TYR A 140 -11.92 5.21 -3.14
CA TYR A 140 -12.15 4.69 -1.78
C TYR A 140 -13.63 4.63 -1.36
N ALA A 141 -14.49 5.41 -2.00
CA ALA A 141 -15.94 5.33 -1.79
C ALA A 141 -16.47 3.91 -2.04
N HIS A 142 -15.85 3.17 -2.96
CA HIS A 142 -16.28 1.87 -3.45
C HIS A 142 -15.26 0.74 -3.26
N VAL A 143 -13.97 1.07 -3.08
CA VAL A 143 -12.86 0.10 -3.01
C VAL A 143 -12.03 0.32 -1.75
N ALA A 144 -11.75 -0.73 -1.00
CA ALA A 144 -10.79 -0.71 0.10
C ALA A 144 -9.38 -1.03 -0.43
N VAL A 145 -8.36 -0.35 0.09
CA VAL A 145 -6.96 -0.56 -0.29
C VAL A 145 -6.13 -0.84 0.96
N VAL A 146 -5.35 -1.92 0.96
CA VAL A 146 -4.56 -2.34 2.12
C VAL A 146 -3.12 -2.50 1.69
N THR A 147 -2.24 -1.72 2.31
CA THR A 147 -0.80 -1.69 1.98
C THR A 147 0.09 -2.25 3.08
N ASP A 148 -0.49 -2.64 4.22
CA ASP A 148 0.25 -3.05 5.41
C ASP A 148 -0.42 -4.27 6.07
N PRO A 149 0.31 -5.37 6.28
CA PRO A 149 -0.18 -6.54 7.02
C PRO A 149 -0.73 -6.23 8.42
N GLY A 150 -0.26 -5.16 9.07
CA GLY A 150 -0.76 -4.73 10.38
C GLY A 150 -2.25 -4.37 10.40
N ASP A 151 -2.86 -4.05 9.25
CA ASP A 151 -4.31 -3.77 9.17
C ASP A 151 -5.17 -5.05 9.06
N TYR A 152 -4.59 -6.21 8.70
CA TYR A 152 -5.37 -7.41 8.32
C TYR A 152 -6.35 -7.87 9.40
N ALA A 153 -5.88 -8.03 10.64
CA ALA A 153 -6.71 -8.50 11.74
C ALA A 153 -7.86 -7.54 12.05
N GLY A 154 -7.59 -6.22 12.06
CA GLY A 154 -8.61 -5.20 12.30
C GLY A 154 -9.70 -5.20 11.23
N LEU A 155 -9.32 -5.40 9.97
CA LEU A 155 -10.28 -5.46 8.86
C LEU A 155 -11.16 -6.71 8.90
N LEU A 156 -10.61 -7.88 9.24
CA LEU A 156 -11.41 -9.09 9.41
C LEU A 156 -12.41 -8.94 10.56
N ASN A 157 -12.00 -8.34 11.68
CA ASN A 157 -12.90 -8.08 12.81
C ASN A 157 -14.03 -7.11 12.42
N GLU A 158 -13.72 -6.06 11.65
CA GLU A 158 -14.74 -5.14 11.15
C GLU A 158 -15.71 -5.84 10.19
N MET A 159 -15.20 -6.64 9.26
CA MET A 159 -16.02 -7.43 8.33
C MET A 159 -16.93 -8.42 9.08
N ASP A 160 -16.45 -9.08 10.13
CA ASP A 160 -17.24 -9.98 10.96
C ASP A 160 -18.45 -9.25 11.58
N SER A 161 -18.20 -8.06 12.15
CA SER A 161 -19.25 -7.23 12.77
C SER A 161 -20.24 -6.58 11.79
N THR A 162 -19.92 -6.57 10.48
CA THR A 162 -20.71 -5.87 9.45
C THR A 162 -21.17 -6.77 8.32
N SER A 163 -21.15 -8.09 8.52
CA SER A 163 -21.55 -9.10 7.52
C SER A 163 -20.78 -8.97 6.21
N GLY A 164 -19.45 -8.86 6.31
CA GLY A 164 -18.51 -8.80 5.19
C GLY A 164 -18.32 -7.42 4.57
N ALA A 165 -18.78 -6.34 5.22
CA ALA A 165 -18.61 -4.98 4.72
C ALA A 165 -17.42 -4.25 5.38
N LEU A 166 -17.07 -3.08 4.84
CA LEU A 166 -16.21 -2.11 5.51
C LEU A 166 -16.92 -0.76 5.56
N GLY A 167 -16.67 0.01 6.61
CA GLY A 167 -17.17 1.36 6.82
C GLY A 167 -16.51 2.37 5.87
N ALA A 168 -17.20 3.50 5.65
CA ALA A 168 -16.64 4.59 4.84
C ALA A 168 -15.38 5.18 5.48
N ASP A 169 -15.39 5.35 6.80
CA ASP A 169 -14.25 5.88 7.57
C ASP A 169 -13.03 4.97 7.47
N THR A 170 -13.22 3.65 7.56
CA THR A 170 -12.14 2.68 7.36
C THR A 170 -11.56 2.78 5.96
N ARG A 171 -12.39 2.81 4.91
CA ARG A 171 -11.89 2.95 3.53
C ARG A 171 -11.18 4.27 3.30
N PHE A 172 -11.66 5.36 3.88
CA PHE A 172 -10.99 6.66 3.79
C PHE A 172 -9.63 6.66 4.50
N ARG A 173 -9.55 6.14 5.73
CA ARG A 173 -8.30 5.99 6.47
C ARG A 173 -7.28 5.16 5.67
N LEU A 174 -7.74 4.04 5.11
CA LEU A 174 -6.94 3.17 4.26
C LEU A 174 -6.43 3.90 2.99
N ALA A 175 -7.27 4.71 2.36
CA ALA A 175 -6.88 5.51 1.20
C ALA A 175 -5.83 6.58 1.53
N CYS A 176 -5.99 7.27 2.67
CA CYS A 176 -4.98 8.20 3.18
C CYS A 176 -3.64 7.48 3.40
N LYS A 177 -3.66 6.33 4.09
CA LYS A 177 -2.47 5.50 4.32
C LYS A 177 -1.82 5.05 3.01
N ALA A 178 -2.63 4.63 2.03
CA ALA A 178 -2.16 4.19 0.72
C ALA A 178 -1.46 5.32 -0.06
N PHE A 179 -2.00 6.54 -0.07
CA PHE A 179 -1.34 7.67 -0.71
C PHE A 179 -0.04 8.05 -0.01
N SER A 180 -0.01 8.08 1.32
CA SER A 180 1.22 8.28 2.09
C SER A 180 2.27 7.20 1.79
N HIS A 181 1.86 5.94 1.68
CA HIS A 181 2.75 4.83 1.32
C HIS A 181 3.38 5.03 -0.05
N THR A 182 2.59 5.41 -1.07
CA THR A 182 3.15 5.69 -2.41
C THR A 182 4.01 6.96 -2.45
N ALA A 183 3.68 7.99 -1.67
CA ALA A 183 4.51 9.19 -1.57
C ALA A 183 5.89 8.87 -0.94
N ALA A 184 5.91 8.01 0.08
CA ALA A 184 7.15 7.54 0.68
C ALA A 184 7.99 6.71 -0.29
N TYR A 185 7.34 5.83 -1.05
CA TYR A 185 7.99 4.99 -2.06
C TYR A 185 8.65 5.84 -3.17
N ASP A 186 7.89 6.77 -3.78
CA ASP A 186 8.42 7.66 -4.82
C ASP A 186 9.50 8.61 -4.28
N GLY A 187 9.35 9.06 -3.02
CA GLY A 187 10.35 9.85 -2.32
C GLY A 187 11.68 9.09 -2.16
N ALA A 188 11.63 7.81 -1.80
CA ALA A 188 12.82 6.96 -1.69
C ALA A 188 13.51 6.77 -3.05
N ILE A 189 12.74 6.52 -4.12
CA ILE A 189 13.27 6.41 -5.49
C ILE A 189 13.95 7.72 -5.90
N SER A 190 13.28 8.85 -5.71
CA SER A 190 13.83 10.17 -6.02
C SER A 190 15.11 10.44 -5.23
N ASN A 191 15.13 10.16 -3.93
CA ASN A 191 16.32 10.37 -3.09
C ASN A 191 17.49 9.52 -3.58
N TYR A 192 17.26 8.24 -3.88
CA TYR A 192 18.30 7.34 -4.39
C TYR A 192 18.86 7.81 -5.74
N LEU A 193 17.99 8.02 -6.74
CA LEU A 193 18.43 8.35 -8.11
C LEU A 193 19.11 9.72 -8.17
N THR A 194 18.64 10.71 -7.40
CA THR A 194 19.26 12.04 -7.39
C THR A 194 20.50 12.14 -6.51
N ALA A 195 20.83 11.09 -5.75
CA ALA A 195 22.13 10.96 -5.10
C ALA A 195 23.20 10.38 -6.03
N LEU A 196 22.85 9.76 -7.15
CA LEU A 196 23.83 9.19 -8.08
C LEU A 196 24.45 10.25 -8.98
N GLN A 197 25.77 10.21 -9.11
CA GLN A 197 26.53 11.00 -10.07
C GLN A 197 26.56 10.31 -11.44
N PRO A 198 26.90 11.04 -12.53
CA PRO A 198 26.97 10.45 -13.88
C PRO A 198 27.92 9.26 -14.01
N ASP A 199 28.92 9.17 -13.14
CA ASP A 199 29.88 8.05 -13.09
C ASP A 199 29.42 6.89 -12.18
N GLY A 200 28.18 6.94 -11.67
CA GLY A 200 27.57 5.90 -10.84
C GLY A 200 27.91 5.98 -9.35
N ARG A 201 28.75 6.94 -8.91
CA ARG A 201 29.07 7.11 -7.48
C ARG A 201 27.94 7.83 -6.75
N ALA A 202 27.69 7.45 -5.50
CA ALA A 202 26.76 8.16 -4.63
C ALA A 202 27.40 9.46 -4.09
N ALA A 203 26.71 10.58 -4.27
CA ALA A 203 26.98 11.83 -3.59
C ALA A 203 26.58 11.74 -2.11
N LEU A 204 27.15 12.63 -1.28
CA LEU A 204 26.81 12.71 0.15
C LEU A 204 25.36 13.15 0.39
N PHE A 205 24.81 13.96 -0.52
CA PHE A 205 23.43 14.46 -0.45
C PHE A 205 22.74 14.31 -1.80
N PRO A 206 21.46 13.93 -1.83
CA PRO A 206 20.68 13.89 -3.06
C PRO A 206 20.41 15.32 -3.57
N ALA A 207 20.34 15.49 -4.89
CA ALA A 207 19.94 16.77 -5.48
C ALA A 207 18.49 17.15 -5.15
N ARG A 208 17.65 16.16 -4.79
CA ARG A 208 16.31 16.38 -4.24
C ARG A 208 16.12 15.54 -2.98
N LEU A 209 15.82 16.21 -1.87
CA LEU A 209 15.53 15.57 -0.59
C LEU A 209 14.02 15.51 -0.35
N ASN A 210 13.49 14.29 -0.21
CA ASN A 210 12.12 14.02 0.19
C ASN A 210 12.14 13.36 1.57
N LEU A 211 11.44 13.94 2.54
CA LEU A 211 11.35 13.44 3.92
C LEU A 211 9.94 12.90 4.18
N GLN A 212 9.86 11.81 4.93
CA GLN A 212 8.61 11.17 5.34
C GLN A 212 8.64 11.00 6.85
N LEU A 213 7.66 11.60 7.52
CA LEU A 213 7.62 11.64 8.97
C LEU A 213 6.21 11.31 9.46
N ASP A 214 6.13 10.53 10.53
CA ASP A 214 4.88 10.23 11.23
C ASP A 214 4.66 11.25 12.35
N CYS A 215 3.46 11.82 12.41
CA CYS A 215 3.05 12.61 13.58
C CYS A 215 2.86 11.67 14.76
N VAL A 216 3.72 11.80 15.78
CA VAL A 216 3.67 10.95 16.98
C VAL A 216 2.75 11.55 18.04
N GLN A 217 2.79 12.88 18.18
CA GLN A 217 1.93 13.60 19.12
C GLN A 217 1.84 15.08 18.75
N THR A 218 0.68 15.69 19.02
CA THR A 218 0.55 17.15 19.07
C THR A 218 1.11 17.65 20.39
N LEU A 219 1.79 18.79 20.41
CA LEU A 219 2.35 19.38 21.62
C LEU A 219 1.42 20.47 22.15
N ARG A 220 1.51 20.72 23.46
CA ARG A 220 0.67 21.73 24.14
C ARG A 220 0.80 23.13 23.54
N TYR A 221 2.02 23.48 23.11
CA TYR A 221 2.38 24.71 22.42
C TYR A 221 3.76 24.54 21.78
N GLY A 222 4.16 25.47 20.89
CA GLY A 222 5.48 25.55 20.29
C GLY A 222 6.53 26.12 21.25
N GLU A 223 7.44 26.97 20.78
CA GLU A 223 8.40 27.61 21.69
C GLU A 223 7.70 28.54 22.71
N ASN A 224 6.57 29.12 22.32
CA ASN A 224 5.74 30.01 23.13
C ASN A 224 4.26 29.57 23.16
N PRO A 225 3.49 29.93 24.22
CA PRO A 225 2.11 29.43 24.41
C PRO A 225 1.11 29.73 23.28
N HIS A 226 1.36 30.73 22.45
CA HIS A 226 0.46 31.12 21.35
C HIS A 226 0.75 30.37 20.04
N GLN A 227 1.80 29.54 20.00
CA GLN A 227 2.22 28.79 18.81
C GLN A 227 1.74 27.34 18.92
N HIS A 228 1.26 26.77 17.82
CA HIS A 228 0.97 25.34 17.73
C HIS A 228 2.23 24.55 17.38
N ALA A 229 2.34 23.31 17.87
CA ALA A 229 3.44 22.42 17.50
C ALA A 229 3.02 20.94 17.56
N ALA A 230 3.81 20.11 16.89
CA ALA A 230 3.68 18.66 16.89
C ALA A 230 5.05 18.01 16.76
N PHE A 231 5.21 16.84 17.34
CA PHE A 231 6.41 16.02 17.23
C PHE A 231 6.23 14.99 16.12
N TYR A 232 7.09 15.09 15.12
CA TYR A 232 7.16 14.18 13.99
C TYR A 232 8.41 13.31 14.09
N ARG A 233 8.34 12.09 13.60
CA ARG A 233 9.42 11.10 13.66
C ARG A 233 9.64 10.43 12.31
N ASP A 234 10.89 10.11 11.98
CA ASP A 234 11.21 9.26 10.84
C ASP A 234 10.48 7.91 10.89
N LEU A 235 10.13 7.36 9.71
CA LEU A 235 9.51 6.03 9.61
C LEU A 235 10.38 4.93 10.21
N SER A 236 11.71 5.10 10.18
CA SER A 236 12.70 4.21 10.79
C SER A 236 13.68 5.05 11.61
N PRO A 237 13.31 5.41 12.86
CA PRO A 237 14.12 6.29 13.69
C PRO A 237 15.47 5.66 14.04
N ALA A 238 16.53 6.46 14.00
CA ALA A 238 17.85 5.99 14.39
C ALA A 238 17.85 5.49 15.85
N PRO A 239 18.45 4.32 16.14
CA PRO A 239 18.53 3.80 17.51
C PRO A 239 19.18 4.80 18.46
N GLY A 240 18.55 5.00 19.63
CA GLY A 240 19.04 5.93 20.65
C GLY A 240 18.75 7.41 20.40
N SER A 241 18.16 7.78 19.26
CA SER A 241 17.71 9.16 19.02
C SER A 241 16.51 9.54 19.90
N LEU A 242 16.32 10.86 20.10
CA LEU A 242 15.11 11.39 20.75
C LEU A 242 13.84 10.93 20.03
N ALA A 243 13.91 10.72 18.71
CA ALA A 243 12.83 10.16 17.90
C ALA A 243 12.26 8.84 18.45
N ALA A 244 13.08 7.99 19.10
CA ALA A 244 12.67 6.71 19.67
C ALA A 244 12.39 6.76 21.18
N TYR A 245 12.20 7.94 21.78
CA TYR A 245 12.03 8.04 23.23
C TYR A 245 10.78 7.30 23.74
N ARG A 246 10.88 6.79 24.96
CA ARG A 246 9.74 6.27 25.72
C ARG A 246 9.64 7.02 27.03
N GLN A 247 8.60 7.83 27.17
CA GLN A 247 8.32 8.48 28.45
C GLN A 247 7.91 7.43 29.50
N ARG A 248 8.67 7.32 30.57
CA ARG A 248 8.40 6.39 31.69
C ARG A 248 7.54 7.00 32.78
N GLN A 249 7.63 8.32 32.96
CA GLN A 249 6.90 9.08 33.98
C GLN A 249 6.87 10.58 33.62
N GLY A 250 6.18 11.38 34.42
CA GLY A 250 6.13 12.84 34.28
C GLY A 250 4.99 13.34 33.39
N LYS A 251 4.92 14.66 33.23
CA LYS A 251 3.96 15.32 32.32
C LYS A 251 4.46 15.23 30.89
N GLU A 252 3.55 15.33 29.93
CA GLU A 252 3.87 15.43 28.50
C GLU A 252 4.96 16.48 28.22
N LEU A 253 5.89 16.16 27.32
CA LEU A 253 6.98 17.06 26.92
C LEU A 253 6.44 18.29 26.19
N SER A 254 6.96 19.48 26.51
CA SER A 254 6.76 20.69 25.70
C SER A 254 7.72 20.71 24.51
N TYR A 255 7.55 21.64 23.57
CA TYR A 255 8.48 21.81 22.45
C TYR A 255 9.92 22.12 22.89
N ASN A 256 10.08 22.88 23.99
CA ASN A 256 11.40 23.28 24.50
C ASN A 256 12.11 22.20 25.32
N ASN A 257 11.41 21.12 25.68
CA ASN A 257 12.01 19.98 26.38
C ASN A 257 12.67 19.03 25.40
#